data_AF-A0A0G0EBL5-F1
#
_entry.id   AF-A0A0G0EBL5-F1
#
_cell.length_a   1.000
_cell.length_b   1.000
_cell.length_c   1.000
_cell.angle_alpha   90.00
_cell.angle_beta   90.00
_cell.angle_gamma   90.00
#
_symmetry.space_group_name_H-M   'P 1'
#
loop_
_entity.id
_entity.type
_entity.pdbx_description
1 polymer ?
#
loop_
_entity_poly.entity_id
_entity_poly.type
_entity_poly.pdbx_seq_one_letter_code
_entity_poly.pdbx_strand_id
1 'polypeptide(L)'
;MSIKPELNVSGYRGIWGQTLNEEVVSKYTRAFTHFAKEDSKKEKLTILIGRDGRESGPEIKKIIIKELENLGVVVIDGDILPTQ
;
A
#
# COMPACT_ATOMS: atom_id res chain seq x y z
N MET A 1 3.50 -18.26 -14.44
CA MET A 1 4.31 -17.14 -14.96
C MET A 1 4.91 -16.42 -13.78
N SER A 2 6.21 -16.12 -13.79
CA SER A 2 6.82 -15.29 -12.74
C SER A 2 6.31 -13.86 -12.90
N ILE A 3 5.61 -13.34 -11.89
CA ILE A 3 5.13 -11.95 -11.90
C ILE A 3 6.38 -11.07 -11.75
N LYS A 4 6.59 -10.14 -12.68
CA LYS A 4 7.65 -9.12 -12.59
C LYS A 4 6.99 -7.76 -12.37
N PRO A 5 6.87 -7.30 -11.11
CA PRO A 5 6.22 -6.02 -10.84
C PRO A 5 7.03 -4.85 -11.40
N GLU A 6 6.38 -3.90 -12.07
CA GLU A 6 6.99 -2.70 -12.64
C GLU A 6 6.28 -1.44 -12.11
N LEU A 7 7.06 -0.51 -11.55
CA LEU A 7 6.56 0.80 -11.12
C LEU A 7 6.63 1.79 -12.27
N ASN A 8 5.51 2.46 -12.54
CA ASN A 8 5.41 3.49 -13.57
C ASN A 8 5.25 4.89 -12.95
N VAL A 9 5.21 5.92 -13.80
CA VAL A 9 5.00 7.33 -13.39
C VAL A 9 3.72 7.58 -12.58
N SER A 10 2.76 6.64 -12.63
CA SER A 10 1.49 6.70 -11.88
C SER A 10 1.37 5.58 -10.85
N GLY A 11 2.50 5.05 -10.37
CA GLY A 11 2.57 3.95 -9.42
C GLY A 11 2.50 2.57 -10.06
N TYR A 12 2.28 1.56 -9.22
CA TYR A 12 2.07 0.18 -9.65
C TYR A 12 0.64 -0.02 -10.15
N ARG A 13 0.46 -0.61 -11.33
CA ARG A 13 -0.86 -0.92 -11.89
C ARG A 13 -0.95 -2.39 -12.26
N GLY A 14 -2.00 -3.05 -11.78
CA GLY A 14 -2.26 -4.47 -12.07
C GLY A 14 -3.72 -4.84 -11.88
N ILE A 15 -4.07 -6.03 -12.33
CA ILE A 15 -5.40 -6.63 -12.20
C ILE A 15 -5.42 -7.43 -10.90
N TRP A 16 -6.39 -7.14 -10.02
CA TRP A 16 -6.54 -7.86 -8.76
C TRP A 16 -6.75 -9.36 -8.98
N GLY A 17 -6.01 -10.20 -8.23
CA GLY A 17 -6.02 -11.66 -8.37
C GLY A 17 -5.20 -12.21 -9.54
N GLN A 18 -4.60 -11.34 -10.38
CA GLN A 18 -3.71 -11.75 -11.46
C GLN A 18 -2.32 -11.14 -11.28
N THR A 19 -2.14 -9.89 -11.72
CA THR A 19 -0.86 -9.20 -11.64
C THR A 19 -0.70 -8.38 -10.36
N LEU A 20 -1.81 -7.90 -9.78
CA LEU A 20 -1.86 -7.35 -8.42
C LEU A 20 -2.49 -8.38 -7.49
N ASN A 21 -1.77 -8.82 -6.47
CA ASN A 21 -2.25 -9.80 -5.50
C ASN A 21 -1.68 -9.48 -4.10
N GLU A 22 -2.10 -10.23 -3.10
CA GLU A 22 -1.67 -10.03 -1.70
C GLU A 22 -0.15 -9.99 -1.55
N GLU A 23 0.58 -10.92 -2.18
CA GLU A 23 2.04 -10.96 -2.11
C GLU A 23 2.67 -9.67 -2.64
N VAL A 24 2.19 -9.19 -3.80
CA VAL A 24 2.67 -7.94 -4.41
C VAL A 24 2.32 -6.74 -3.52
N VAL A 25 1.08 -6.64 -3.03
CA VAL A 25 0.63 -5.56 -2.14
C VAL A 25 1.48 -5.51 -0.87
N SER A 26 1.69 -6.64 -0.19
CA SER A 26 2.47 -6.69 1.04
C SER A 26 3.94 -6.34 0.80
N LYS A 27 4.54 -6.82 -0.30
CA LYS A 27 5.93 -6.47 -0.67
C LYS A 27 6.09 -4.97 -0.91
N TYR A 28 5.20 -4.36 -1.69
CA TYR A 28 5.25 -2.91 -1.93
C TYR A 28 4.98 -2.10 -0.67
N THR A 29 4.05 -2.53 0.17
CA THR A 29 3.75 -1.86 1.45
C THR A 29 4.99 -1.84 2.35
N ARG A 30 5.68 -2.98 2.49
CA ARG A 30 6.95 -3.06 3.24
C ARG A 30 8.02 -2.17 2.63
N ALA A 31 8.25 -2.27 1.33
CA ALA A 31 9.26 -1.48 0.63
C ALA A 31 9.01 0.03 0.79
N PHE A 32 7.77 0.49 0.59
CA PHE A 32 7.39 1.89 0.79
C PHE A 32 7.57 2.34 2.24
N THR A 33 7.21 1.48 3.21
CA THR A 33 7.37 1.79 4.63
C THR A 33 8.84 1.97 5.01
N HIS A 34 9.73 1.11 4.51
CA HIS A 34 11.17 1.26 4.74
C HIS A 34 11.69 2.57 4.16
N PHE A 35 11.35 2.86 2.89
CA PHE A 35 11.69 4.12 2.25
C PHE A 35 11.18 5.34 3.04
N ALA A 36 9.91 5.34 3.47
CA ALA A 36 9.31 6.44 4.22
C ALA A 36 9.90 6.63 5.63
N LYS A 37 10.31 5.54 6.30
CA LYS A 37 11.00 5.61 7.60
C LYS A 37 12.37 6.27 7.46
N GLU A 38 13.14 5.88 6.44
CA GLU A 38 14.46 6.45 6.15
C GLU A 38 14.36 7.95 5.78
N ASP A 39 13.39 8.31 4.94
CA ASP A 39 13.18 9.68 4.46
C ASP A 39 12.68 10.62 5.58
N SER A 40 11.66 10.20 6.33
CA SER A 40 11.02 11.07 7.32
C SER A 40 11.87 11.34 8.57
N LYS A 41 12.82 10.45 8.89
CA LYS A 41 13.63 10.47 10.14
C LYS A 41 12.78 10.57 11.42
N LYS A 42 11.50 10.22 11.35
CA LYS A 42 10.58 10.25 12.49
C LYS A 42 10.72 8.97 13.31
N GLU A 43 10.72 9.11 14.63
CA GLU A 43 10.67 7.97 15.55
C GLU A 43 9.40 7.14 15.36
N LYS A 44 8.27 7.81 15.09
CA LYS A 44 6.98 7.16 14.84
C LYS A 44 6.38 7.65 13.51
N LEU A 45 6.38 6.77 12.51
CA LEU A 45 5.79 7.04 11.21
C LEU A 45 4.25 6.94 11.30
N THR A 46 3.55 7.91 10.70
CA THR A 46 2.09 7.91 10.54
C THR A 46 1.76 7.96 9.06
N ILE A 47 0.89 7.09 8.58
CA ILE A 47 0.48 6.99 7.17
C ILE A 47 -1.04 7.07 7.07
N LEU A 48 -1.53 7.99 6.24
CA LEU A 48 -2.94 8.02 5.79
C LEU A 48 -3.09 7.11 4.58
N ILE A 49 -4.13 6.26 4.60
CA ILE A 49 -4.52 5.45 3.44
C ILE A 49 -5.88 5.92 2.93
N GLY A 50 -5.99 6.02 1.61
CA GLY A 50 -7.25 6.22 0.89
C GLY A 50 -7.33 5.30 -0.32
N ARG A 51 -8.54 5.02 -0.77
CA ARG A 51 -8.86 4.27 -2.00
C ARG A 51 -9.97 4.97 -2.77
N ASP A 52 -10.12 4.62 -4.04
CA ASP A 52 -11.31 4.95 -4.81
C ASP A 52 -12.42 3.90 -4.62
N GLY A 53 -13.50 4.03 -5.40
CA GLY A 53 -14.68 3.19 -5.32
C GLY A 53 -14.56 1.79 -5.94
N ARG A 54 -13.36 1.33 -6.36
CA ARG A 54 -13.21 -0.02 -6.94
C ARG A 54 -13.54 -1.11 -5.93
N GLU A 55 -14.21 -2.16 -6.42
CA GLU A 55 -14.65 -3.32 -5.63
C GLU A 55 -13.50 -4.06 -4.94
N SER A 56 -12.32 -4.14 -5.57
CA SER A 56 -11.13 -4.76 -4.95
C SER A 56 -10.47 -3.91 -3.86
N GLY A 57 -10.86 -2.64 -3.74
CA GLY A 57 -10.24 -1.67 -2.84
C GLY A 57 -10.28 -2.04 -1.35
N PRO A 58 -11.43 -2.47 -0.78
CA PRO A 58 -11.51 -2.86 0.64
C PRO A 58 -10.54 -3.97 1.04
N GLU A 59 -10.38 -5.00 0.20
CA GLU A 59 -9.48 -6.12 0.49
C GLU A 59 -8.01 -5.69 0.43
N ILE A 60 -7.64 -4.95 -0.63
CA ILE A 60 -6.27 -4.39 -0.77
C ILE A 60 -5.95 -3.49 0.43
N LYS A 61 -6.87 -2.61 0.81
CA LYS A 61 -6.72 -1.71 1.97
C LYS A 61 -6.47 -2.50 3.25
N LYS A 62 -7.26 -3.55 3.51
CA LYS A 62 -7.11 -4.40 4.70
C LYS A 62 -5.73 -5.04 4.79
N ILE A 63 -5.19 -5.52 3.67
CA ILE A 63 -3.84 -6.09 3.59
C ILE A 63 -2.79 -5.02 3.91
N ILE A 64 -2.91 -3.82 3.33
CA ILE A 64 -1.98 -2.71 3.58
C ILE A 64 -2.01 -2.30 5.05
N ILE A 65 -3.18 -2.09 5.64
CA ILE A 65 -3.33 -1.69 7.06
C ILE A 65 -2.64 -2.72 7.96
N LYS A 66 -2.94 -4.01 7.77
CA LYS A 66 -2.35 -5.10 8.55
C LYS A 66 -0.83 -5.11 8.46
N GLU A 67 -0.27 -4.93 7.26
CA GLU A 67 1.18 -4.87 7.08
C GLU A 67 1.81 -3.62 7.73
N LEU A 68 1.17 -2.46 7.64
CA LEU A 68 1.65 -1.24 8.29
C LEU A 68 1.64 -1.36 9.82
N GLU A 69 0.58 -1.91 10.40
CA GLU A 69 0.46 -2.17 11.84
C GLU A 69 1.55 -3.14 12.32
N ASN A 70 1.79 -4.22 11.56
CA ASN A 70 2.88 -5.16 11.85
C ASN A 70 4.27 -4.50 11.83
N LEU A 71 4.44 -3.43 11.05
CA LEU A 71 5.67 -2.65 10.97
C LEU A 71 5.74 -1.52 12.00
N GLY A 72 4.77 -1.41 12.91
CA GLY A 72 4.70 -0.39 13.95
C GLY A 72 4.35 1.01 13.45
N VAL A 73 3.74 1.13 12.27
CA VAL A 73 3.27 2.40 11.71
C VAL A 73 1.91 2.75 12.30
N VAL A 74 1.69 4.03 12.62
CA VAL A 74 0.35 4.53 12.97
C VAL A 74 -0.43 4.72 11.67
N VAL A 75 -1.58 4.06 11.55
CA VAL A 75 -2.40 4.12 10.34
C VAL A 75 -3.61 5.01 10.57
N ILE A 76 -3.87 5.92 9.64
CA ILE A 76 -5.12 6.66 9.54
C ILE A 76 -5.87 6.09 8.33
N ASP A 77 -7.03 5.49 8.57
CA ASP A 77 -7.89 4.95 7.51
C ASP A 77 -8.91 6.01 7.07
N GLY A 78 -8.71 6.57 5.87
CA GLY A 78 -9.66 7.48 5.24
C GLY A 78 -10.71 6.79 4.38
N ASP A 79 -10.61 5.48 4.19
CA ASP A 79 -11.40 4.66 3.27
C ASP A 79 -11.54 5.30 1.88
N ILE A 80 -12.71 5.85 1.54
CA ILE A 80 -12.96 6.47 0.23
C ILE A 80 -12.51 7.93 0.24
N LEU A 81 -11.39 8.22 -0.45
CA LEU A 81 -10.86 9.58 -0.61
C LEU A 81 -10.41 9.82 -2.05
N PRO A 82 -10.72 10.99 -2.66
CA PRO A 82 -10.09 11.39 -3.91
C PRO A 82 -8.60 11.66 -3.70
N THR A 83 -7.80 11.48 -4.76
CA THR A 83 -6.34 11.71 -4.71
C THR A 83 -5.95 13.18 -4.84
N GLN A 84 -6.88 14.06 -5.22
CA GLN A 84 -6.62 15.49 -5.49
C GLN A 84 -6.72 16.37 -4.24
#